data_AF-X1PNE9-F1
#
_entry.id   AF-X1PNE9-F1
#
_cell.length_a   1.000
_cell.length_b   1.000
_cell.length_c   1.000
_cell.angle_alpha   90.00
_cell.angle_beta   90.00
_cell.angle_gamma   90.00
#
_symmetry.space_group_name_H-M   'P 1'
#
loop_
_entity.id
_entity.type
_entity.pdbx_description
1 polymer ?
#
loop_
_entity_poly.entity_id
_entity_poly.type
_entity_poly.pdbx_seq_one_letter_code
_entity_poly.pdbx_strand_id
1 'polypeptide(L)'
;ADGPHACSKLIASACDAGAKVLNMTLIDDVVLREKNRVGGVVVNWTPVSTLPRELTCVDPVGLEAKLVIDATGHDAAVVRLLERRGLVKVPGYGAMWVERSEDLVVEHTGEVYPGLIVTGMAVATAYGLPRMGPTFGAMLLSGKRAAEVAYEKLRELK
;
A
#
# COMPACT_ATOMS: atom_id res chain seq x y z
N ALA A 1 8.42 -24.27 2.83
CA ALA A 1 8.53 -23.93 1.40
C ALA A 1 9.58 -22.85 1.25
N ASP A 2 10.37 -22.84 0.19
CA ASP A 2 11.23 -21.70 -0.14
C ASP A 2 10.40 -20.44 -0.49
N GLY A 3 11.06 -19.29 -0.57
CA GLY A 3 10.41 -17.99 -0.84
C GLY A 3 9.60 -17.98 -2.14
N PRO A 4 10.18 -18.32 -3.30
CA PRO A 4 9.45 -18.34 -4.57
C PRO A 4 8.21 -19.25 -4.55
N HIS A 5 8.32 -20.46 -4.00
CA HIS A 5 7.19 -21.38 -3.89
C HIS A 5 6.10 -20.80 -2.97
N ALA A 6 6.46 -20.21 -1.82
CA ALA A 6 5.49 -19.57 -0.94
C ALA A 6 4.76 -18.41 -1.64
N CYS A 7 5.49 -17.51 -2.32
CA CYS A 7 4.92 -16.38 -3.04
C CYS A 7 4.01 -16.81 -4.19
N SER A 8 4.43 -17.82 -4.97
CA SER A 8 3.62 -18.32 -6.10
C SER A 8 2.26 -18.86 -5.64
N LYS A 9 2.21 -19.57 -4.52
CA LYS A 9 0.95 -20.05 -3.93
C LYS A 9 0.08 -18.92 -3.42
N LEU A 10 0.67 -17.88 -2.81
CA LEU A 10 -0.10 -16.72 -2.36
C LEU A 10 -0.75 -15.98 -3.54
N ILE A 11 -0.01 -15.79 -4.64
CA ILE A 11 -0.53 -15.17 -5.86
C ILE A 11 -1.65 -16.00 -6.47
N ALA A 12 -1.43 -17.32 -6.62
CA ALA A 12 -2.45 -18.23 -7.16
C ALA A 12 -3.74 -18.17 -6.33
N SER A 13 -3.64 -18.34 -5.01
CA SER A 13 -4.79 -18.28 -4.10
C SER A 13 -5.52 -16.94 -4.14
N ALA A 14 -4.81 -15.81 -4.26
CA ALA A 14 -5.44 -14.49 -4.37
C ALA A 14 -6.23 -14.35 -5.69
N CYS A 15 -5.65 -14.80 -6.81
CA CYS A 15 -6.32 -14.81 -8.10
C CYS A 15 -7.56 -15.74 -8.11
N ASP A 16 -7.45 -16.92 -7.52
CA ASP A 16 -8.55 -17.89 -7.39
C ASP A 16 -9.69 -17.34 -6.52
N ALA A 17 -9.37 -16.52 -5.51
CA ALA A 17 -10.35 -15.80 -4.71
C ALA A 17 -11.00 -14.60 -5.44
N GLY A 18 -10.58 -14.31 -6.68
CA GLY A 18 -11.16 -13.28 -7.54
C GLY A 18 -10.36 -11.99 -7.65
N ALA A 19 -9.19 -11.88 -7.00
CA ALA A 19 -8.31 -10.73 -7.18
C ALA A 19 -7.80 -10.67 -8.63
N LYS A 20 -7.66 -9.45 -9.16
CA LYS A 20 -7.03 -9.20 -10.47
C LYS A 20 -5.70 -8.51 -10.26
N VAL A 21 -4.68 -8.97 -10.98
CA VAL A 21 -3.34 -8.42 -10.94
C VAL A 21 -3.11 -7.61 -12.21
N LEU A 22 -2.83 -6.32 -12.04
CA LEU A 22 -2.39 -5.44 -13.12
C LEU A 22 -0.91 -5.12 -12.90
N ASN A 23 -0.03 -5.89 -13.54
CA ASN A 23 1.41 -5.70 -13.48
C ASN A 23 1.87 -4.62 -14.47
N MET A 24 3.13 -4.17 -14.34
CA MET A 24 3.70 -3.10 -15.18
C MET A 24 2.93 -1.77 -15.07
N THR A 25 2.34 -1.53 -13.91
CA THR A 25 1.59 -0.32 -13.57
C THR A 25 2.22 0.34 -12.35
N LEU A 26 2.46 1.64 -12.45
CA LEU A 26 3.02 2.48 -11.40
C LEU A 26 1.96 3.46 -10.91
N ILE A 27 1.89 3.67 -9.59
CA ILE A 27 1.07 4.71 -8.99
C ILE A 27 1.80 6.03 -9.19
N ASP A 28 1.19 6.92 -9.99
CA ASP A 28 1.70 8.26 -10.25
C ASP A 28 1.11 9.27 -9.26
N ASP A 29 -0.18 9.09 -8.93
CA ASP A 29 -0.86 9.98 -7.98
C ASP A 29 -2.09 9.34 -7.30
N VAL A 30 -2.84 10.14 -6.52
CA VAL A 30 -4.09 9.74 -5.85
C VAL A 30 -5.30 10.50 -6.38
N VAL A 31 -6.45 9.82 -6.43
CA VAL A 31 -7.74 10.47 -6.67
C VAL A 31 -8.33 10.92 -5.34
N LEU A 32 -8.50 12.23 -5.14
CA LEU A 32 -9.17 12.79 -3.97
C LEU A 32 -10.62 13.15 -4.28
N ARG A 33 -11.50 12.89 -3.31
CA ARG A 33 -12.94 13.17 -3.36
C ARG A 33 -13.33 14.15 -2.26
N GLU A 34 -14.64 14.34 -2.03
CA GLU A 34 -15.16 15.27 -1.03
C GLU A 34 -14.48 15.08 0.33
N LYS A 35 -14.21 16.19 1.02
CA LYS A 35 -13.46 16.23 2.29
C LYS A 35 -12.05 15.64 2.18
N ASN A 36 -11.44 15.71 0.99
CA ASN A 36 -10.12 15.18 0.66
C ASN A 36 -9.96 13.67 0.88
N ARG A 37 -11.04 12.89 1.00
CA ARG A 37 -10.96 11.43 1.12
C ARG A 37 -10.26 10.81 -0.10
N VAL A 38 -9.42 9.80 0.11
CA VAL A 38 -8.86 8.98 -0.98
C VAL A 38 -9.98 8.14 -1.61
N GLY A 39 -10.22 8.35 -2.90
CA GLY A 39 -11.26 7.68 -3.69
C GLY A 39 -10.71 6.88 -4.88
N GLY A 40 -9.40 6.63 -4.91
CA GLY A 40 -8.76 5.91 -5.99
C GLY A 40 -7.28 6.27 -6.13
N VAL A 41 -6.67 5.73 -7.18
CA VAL A 41 -5.27 5.96 -7.55
C VAL A 41 -5.19 6.43 -9.00
N VAL A 42 -4.18 7.23 -9.30
CA VAL A 42 -3.81 7.63 -10.65
C VAL A 42 -2.61 6.80 -11.04
N VAL A 43 -2.70 6.11 -12.17
CA VAL A 43 -1.70 5.13 -12.60
C VAL A 43 -1.15 5.43 -13.97
N ASN A 44 0.09 5.03 -14.19
CA ASN A 44 0.71 5.03 -15.51
C ASN A 44 1.42 3.69 -15.75
N TRP A 45 1.84 3.44 -16.98
CA TRP A 45 2.64 2.28 -17.32
C TRP A 45 4.06 2.45 -16.78
N THR A 46 4.61 1.42 -16.13
CA THR A 46 5.97 1.48 -15.57
C THR A 46 7.03 1.96 -16.58
N PRO A 47 7.01 1.55 -17.87
CA PRO A 47 8.01 2.03 -18.83
C PRO A 47 8.00 3.55 -19.03
N VAL A 48 6.84 4.21 -18.89
CA VAL A 48 6.73 5.67 -19.09
C VAL A 48 7.65 6.43 -18.14
N SER A 49 7.85 5.96 -16.91
CA SER A 49 8.77 6.62 -15.96
C SER A 49 10.26 6.47 -16.31
N THR A 50 10.59 5.61 -17.28
CA THR A 50 11.97 5.33 -17.72
C THR A 50 12.28 5.81 -19.14
N LEU A 51 11.28 6.33 -19.86
CA LEU A 51 11.47 6.88 -21.20
C LEU A 51 12.23 8.21 -21.17
N PRO A 52 12.90 8.60 -22.28
CA PRO A 52 13.44 9.94 -22.45
C PRO A 52 12.35 10.99 -22.20
N ARG A 53 12.72 12.11 -21.56
CA ARG A 53 11.79 13.15 -21.11
C ARG A 53 10.89 13.70 -22.22
N GLU A 54 11.38 13.67 -23.45
CA GLU A 54 10.66 14.09 -24.65
C GLU A 54 9.45 13.17 -24.97
N LEU A 55 9.44 11.95 -24.43
CA LEU A 55 8.41 10.92 -24.63
C LEU A 55 7.60 10.61 -23.37
N THR A 56 7.91 11.24 -22.23
CA THR A 56 7.20 11.01 -20.95
C THR A 56 5.86 11.75 -20.85
N CYS A 57 5.48 12.53 -21.87
CA CYS A 57 4.24 13.30 -21.92
C CYS A 57 2.99 12.42 -22.18
N VAL A 58 2.93 11.24 -21.57
CA VAL A 58 1.78 10.34 -21.62
C VAL A 58 0.99 10.52 -20.33
N ASP A 59 -0.20 11.10 -20.45
CA ASP A 59 -1.06 11.36 -19.30
C ASP A 59 -1.46 10.05 -18.59
N PRO A 60 -1.50 10.04 -17.25
CA PRO A 60 -1.90 8.88 -16.48
C PRO A 60 -3.43 8.69 -16.48
N VAL A 61 -3.89 7.53 -16.00
CA VAL A 61 -5.30 7.15 -15.94
C VAL A 61 -5.75 7.01 -14.48
N GLY A 62 -6.93 7.55 -14.15
CA GLY A 62 -7.55 7.38 -12.84
C GLY A 62 -8.28 6.04 -12.70
N LEU A 63 -8.02 5.32 -11.62
CA LEU A 63 -8.76 4.13 -11.19
C LEU A 63 -9.49 4.44 -9.87
N GLU A 64 -10.81 4.49 -9.93
CA GLU A 64 -11.65 4.79 -8.76
C GLU A 64 -11.82 3.56 -7.86
N ALA A 65 -11.81 3.78 -6.56
CA ALA A 65 -12.00 2.74 -5.56
C ALA A 65 -12.72 3.29 -4.32
N LYS A 66 -13.52 2.44 -3.66
CA LYS A 66 -14.12 2.78 -2.36
C LYS A 66 -13.07 2.91 -1.26
N LEU A 67 -12.02 2.10 -1.33
CA LEU A 67 -10.89 2.07 -0.41
C LEU A 67 -9.63 1.76 -1.19
N VAL A 68 -8.50 2.32 -0.76
CA VAL A 68 -7.15 2.01 -1.25
C VAL A 68 -6.36 1.38 -0.11
N ILE A 69 -5.60 0.33 -0.39
CA ILE A 69 -4.66 -0.30 0.56
C ILE A 69 -3.25 -0.08 0.02
N ASP A 70 -2.43 0.69 0.74
CA ASP A 70 -1.00 0.86 0.46
C ASP A 70 -0.21 -0.31 1.06
N ALA A 71 0.19 -1.22 0.17
CA ALA A 71 1.06 -2.36 0.45
C ALA A 71 2.42 -2.22 -0.27
N THR A 72 2.86 -0.99 -0.57
CA THR A 72 4.07 -0.71 -1.39
C THR A 72 5.39 -0.88 -0.62
N GLY A 73 5.33 -1.42 0.60
CA GLY A 73 6.51 -1.65 1.43
C GLY A 73 7.09 -0.36 1.99
N HIS A 74 8.41 -0.29 2.12
CA HIS A 74 9.10 0.84 2.77
C HIS A 74 8.86 2.19 2.08
N ASP A 75 8.53 2.19 0.80
CA ASP A 75 8.30 3.42 0.04
C ASP A 75 7.04 4.14 0.51
N ALA A 76 6.02 3.40 0.97
CA ALA A 76 4.70 3.90 1.35
C ALA A 76 4.17 4.92 0.33
N ALA A 77 4.20 4.52 -0.95
CA ALA A 77 4.08 5.42 -2.10
C ALA A 77 2.79 6.26 -2.04
N VAL A 78 1.67 5.67 -1.63
CA VAL A 78 0.39 6.37 -1.57
C VAL A 78 0.36 7.34 -0.39
N VAL A 79 0.87 6.92 0.77
CA VAL A 79 0.97 7.81 1.94
C VAL A 79 1.90 8.99 1.67
N ARG A 80 3.03 8.78 0.99
CA ARG A 80 3.95 9.84 0.57
C ARG A 80 3.31 10.82 -0.43
N LEU A 81 2.41 10.36 -1.29
CA LEU A 81 1.64 11.25 -2.19
C LEU A 81 0.68 12.16 -1.43
N LEU A 82 0.12 11.69 -0.30
CA LEU A 82 -0.64 12.55 0.61
C LEU A 82 0.26 13.53 1.37
N GLU A 83 1.46 13.09 1.79
CA GLU A 83 2.43 13.96 2.46
C GLU A 83 2.89 15.13 1.57
N ARG A 84 3.16 14.87 0.29
CA ARG A 84 3.53 15.91 -0.70
C ARG A 84 2.46 17.01 -0.83
N ARG A 85 1.22 16.72 -0.46
CA ARG A 85 0.09 17.66 -0.45
C ARG A 85 -0.14 18.33 0.90
N GLY A 86 0.66 18.00 1.91
CA GLY A 86 0.48 18.50 3.28
C GLY A 86 -0.73 17.92 4.00
N LEU A 87 -1.28 16.79 3.54
CA LEU A 87 -2.47 16.16 4.15
C LEU A 87 -2.12 15.24 5.32
N VAL A 88 -0.91 14.69 5.31
CA VAL A 88 -0.36 13.83 6.38
C VAL A 88 1.12 14.16 6.59
N LYS A 89 1.68 13.73 7.72
CA LYS A 89 3.12 13.80 8.00
C LYS A 89 3.66 12.38 8.10
N VAL A 90 4.71 12.06 7.34
CA VAL A 90 5.27 10.70 7.28
C VAL A 90 6.67 10.70 7.90
N PRO A 91 6.82 10.20 9.14
CA PRO A 91 8.09 10.23 9.87
C PRO A 91 9.18 9.36 9.21
N GLY A 92 8.82 8.40 8.36
CA GLY A 92 9.75 7.40 7.83
C GLY A 92 9.78 6.15 8.71
N TYR A 93 10.76 5.27 8.51
CA TYR A 93 10.94 4.06 9.32
C TYR A 93 12.26 4.11 10.09
N GLY A 94 12.30 3.40 11.23
CA GLY A 94 13.47 3.33 12.10
C GLY A 94 14.47 2.23 11.76
N ALA A 95 15.56 2.17 12.53
CA ALA A 95 16.55 1.11 12.44
C ALA A 95 15.95 -0.28 12.76
N MET A 96 16.73 -1.33 12.54
CA MET A 96 16.24 -2.71 12.69
C MET A 96 16.05 -3.09 14.16
N TRP A 97 14.85 -3.54 14.50
CA TRP A 97 14.52 -4.21 15.77
C TRP A 97 13.40 -5.21 15.48
N VAL A 98 13.79 -6.47 15.23
CA VAL A 98 12.91 -7.51 14.67
C VAL A 98 11.67 -7.74 15.51
N GLU A 99 11.85 -8.15 16.76
CA GLU A 99 10.77 -8.50 17.69
C GLU A 99 9.76 -7.35 17.82
N ARG A 100 10.25 -6.13 18.08
CA ARG A 100 9.41 -4.95 18.24
C ARG A 100 8.74 -4.51 16.92
N SER A 101 9.41 -4.69 15.79
CA SER A 101 8.88 -4.32 14.48
C SER A 101 7.71 -5.22 14.08
N GLU A 102 7.82 -6.53 14.30
CA GLU A 102 6.77 -7.48 13.89
C GLU A 102 5.44 -7.20 14.61
N ASP A 103 5.47 -7.02 15.93
CA ASP A 103 4.26 -6.71 16.71
C ASP A 103 3.69 -5.34 16.31
N LEU A 104 4.52 -4.29 16.31
CA LEU A 104 4.06 -2.93 16.03
C LEU A 104 3.46 -2.78 14.62
N VAL A 105 4.02 -3.45 13.61
CA VAL A 105 3.49 -3.40 12.25
C VAL A 105 2.08 -3.98 12.20
N VAL A 106 1.82 -5.10 12.87
CA VAL A 106 0.48 -5.70 12.90
C VAL A 106 -0.49 -4.80 13.68
N GLU A 107 -0.08 -4.30 14.84
CA GLU A 107 -0.89 -3.42 15.70
C GLU A 107 -1.30 -2.12 15.01
N HIS A 108 -0.40 -1.51 14.24
CA HIS A 108 -0.65 -0.22 13.56
C HIS A 108 -1.22 -0.38 12.15
N THR A 109 -1.46 -1.60 11.68
CA THR A 109 -2.12 -1.84 10.40
C THR A 109 -3.57 -1.37 10.47
N GLY A 110 -3.95 -0.41 9.63
CA GLY A 110 -5.29 0.14 9.61
C GLY A 110 -5.43 1.33 8.67
N GLU A 111 -6.55 2.05 8.82
CA GLU A 111 -6.83 3.28 8.09
C GLU A 111 -5.94 4.42 8.62
N VAL A 112 -4.99 4.88 7.79
CA VAL A 112 -4.07 5.98 8.13
C VAL A 112 -4.65 7.34 7.76
N TYR A 113 -5.55 7.36 6.78
CA TYR A 113 -6.21 8.54 6.27
C TYR A 113 -7.57 8.14 5.67
N PRO A 114 -8.62 8.98 5.68
CA PRO A 114 -9.92 8.61 5.14
C PRO A 114 -9.84 8.00 3.73
N GLY A 115 -10.25 6.73 3.60
CA GLY A 115 -10.21 5.97 2.35
C GLY A 115 -8.87 5.28 2.04
N LEU A 116 -7.86 5.41 2.90
CA LEU A 116 -6.53 4.83 2.73
C LEU A 116 -6.12 3.98 3.94
N ILE A 117 -5.90 2.70 3.70
CA ILE A 117 -5.37 1.72 4.64
C ILE A 117 -3.90 1.47 4.32
N VAL A 118 -3.06 1.23 5.34
CA VAL A 118 -1.67 0.83 5.18
C VAL A 118 -1.45 -0.58 5.72
N THR A 119 -0.58 -1.34 5.05
CA THR A 119 -0.21 -2.71 5.47
C THR A 119 1.25 -3.01 5.17
N GLY A 120 1.80 -4.02 5.85
CA GLY A 120 3.19 -4.41 5.76
C GLY A 120 4.14 -3.27 6.12
N MET A 121 5.26 -3.16 5.41
CA MET A 121 6.27 -2.14 5.72
C MET A 121 5.84 -0.70 5.43
N ALA A 122 4.74 -0.48 4.71
CA ALA A 122 4.17 0.86 4.55
C ALA A 122 3.69 1.42 5.91
N VAL A 123 3.24 0.54 6.82
CA VAL A 123 2.88 0.89 8.20
C VAL A 123 4.09 1.45 8.94
N ALA A 124 5.24 0.80 8.83
CA ALA A 124 6.44 1.26 9.52
C ALA A 124 6.85 2.66 9.05
N THR A 125 6.79 2.91 7.74
CA THR A 125 7.07 4.23 7.17
C THR A 125 6.05 5.29 7.57
N ALA A 126 4.76 4.93 7.61
CA ALA A 126 3.68 5.82 8.00
C ALA A 126 3.74 6.25 9.47
N TYR A 127 4.24 5.38 10.36
CA TYR A 127 4.19 5.60 11.82
C TYR A 127 5.55 5.72 12.52
N GLY A 128 6.68 5.61 11.83
CA GLY A 128 7.99 5.77 12.48
C GLY A 128 8.50 4.49 13.14
N LEU A 129 8.04 3.32 12.69
CA LEU A 129 8.31 2.05 13.37
C LEU A 129 9.65 1.44 12.94
N PRO A 130 10.29 0.59 13.77
CA PRO A 130 11.48 -0.16 13.39
C PRO A 130 11.20 -1.10 12.21
N ARG A 131 12.26 -1.54 11.51
CA ARG A 131 12.19 -2.60 10.48
C ARG A 131 12.55 -3.98 11.04
N MET A 132 12.03 -5.06 10.44
CA MET A 132 12.26 -6.44 10.94
C MET A 132 13.31 -7.27 10.18
N GLY A 133 13.81 -6.80 9.03
CA GLY A 133 14.77 -7.58 8.25
C GLY A 133 14.11 -8.79 7.55
N PRO A 134 14.77 -9.95 7.45
CA PRO A 134 14.32 -11.07 6.61
C PRO A 134 13.31 -11.99 7.31
N THR A 135 12.33 -11.43 8.03
CA THR A 135 11.19 -12.16 8.60
C THR A 135 9.89 -11.65 7.97
N PHE A 136 8.89 -12.54 7.81
CA PHE A 136 7.68 -12.27 7.03
C PHE A 136 6.38 -12.56 7.79
N GLY A 137 6.46 -13.00 9.05
CA GLY A 137 5.27 -13.35 9.84
C GLY A 137 4.32 -12.16 9.98
N ALA A 138 4.88 -11.01 10.36
CA ALA A 138 4.14 -9.76 10.45
C ALA A 138 3.55 -9.29 9.11
N MET A 139 4.18 -9.58 7.97
CA MET A 139 3.63 -9.18 6.66
C MET A 139 2.31 -9.89 6.36
N LEU A 140 2.24 -11.19 6.66
CA LEU A 140 1.03 -11.99 6.46
C LEU A 140 -0.08 -11.59 7.44
N LEU A 141 0.27 -11.39 8.71
CA LEU A 141 -0.69 -10.98 9.75
C LEU A 141 -1.19 -9.55 9.51
N SER A 142 -0.31 -8.63 9.13
CA SER A 142 -0.67 -7.26 8.74
C SER A 142 -1.59 -7.25 7.53
N GLY A 143 -1.32 -8.06 6.50
CA GLY A 143 -2.20 -8.19 5.33
C GLY A 143 -3.60 -8.69 5.71
N LYS A 144 -3.68 -9.69 6.59
CA LYS A 144 -4.95 -10.17 7.15
C LYS A 144 -5.69 -9.06 7.91
N ARG A 145 -4.99 -8.34 8.80
CA ARG A 145 -5.58 -7.23 9.56
C ARG A 145 -6.11 -6.13 8.64
N ALA A 146 -5.38 -5.78 7.59
CA ALA A 146 -5.83 -4.80 6.59
C ALA A 146 -7.11 -5.24 5.88
N ALA A 147 -7.24 -6.53 5.56
CA ALA A 147 -8.46 -7.08 4.97
C ALA A 147 -9.67 -7.02 5.92
N GLU A 148 -9.46 -7.31 7.21
CA GLU A 148 -10.51 -7.17 8.25
C GLU A 148 -11.00 -5.72 8.36
N VAL A 149 -10.06 -4.76 8.46
CA VAL A 149 -10.37 -3.33 8.52
C VAL A 149 -11.10 -2.88 7.25
N ALA A 150 -10.64 -3.30 6.07
CA ALA A 150 -11.28 -2.98 4.80
C ALA A 150 -12.71 -3.54 4.73
N TYR A 151 -12.93 -4.77 5.23
CA TYR A 151 -14.24 -5.38 5.27
C TYR A 151 -15.22 -4.62 6.17
N GLU A 152 -14.78 -4.21 7.36
CA GLU A 152 -15.57 -3.36 8.27
C GLU A 152 -15.95 -2.04 7.60
N LYS A 153 -14.96 -1.33 7.03
CA LYS A 153 -15.17 -0.04 6.34
C LYS A 153 -16.10 -0.16 5.14
N LEU A 154 -15.98 -1.23 4.34
CA LEU A 154 -16.88 -1.45 3.20
C LEU A 154 -18.33 -1.70 3.62
N ARG A 155 -18.57 -2.22 4.84
CA ARG A 155 -19.93 -2.38 5.39
C ARG A 155 -20.51 -1.06 5.87
N GLU A 156 -19.70 -0.15 6.39
CA GLU A 156 -20.13 1.21 6.79
C GLU A 156 -20.50 2.09 5.57
N LEU A 157 -19.95 1.78 4.39
CA LEU A 157 -20.22 2.48 3.14
C LEU A 157 -21.46 1.98 2.38
N LYS A 158 -22.15 0.95 2.89
CA LYS A 158 -23.40 0.42 2.33
C LYS A 158 -24.58 1.04 3.08
#